data_AF-A0A1C5VBC2-F1
#
_entry.id   AF-A0A1C5VBC2-F1
#
_cell.length_a   1.000
_cell.length_b   1.000
_cell.length_c   1.000
_cell.angle_alpha   90.00
_cell.angle_beta   90.00
_cell.angle_gamma   90.00
#
_symmetry.space_group_name_H-M   'P 1'
#
loop_
_entity.id
_entity.type
_entity.pdbx_description
1 polymer ?
#
loop_
_entity_poly.entity_id
_entity_poly.type
_entity_poly.pdbx_seq_one_letter_code
_entity_poly.pdbx_strand_id
1 'polypeptide(L)'
;MSANMETNNVNNTKKNTAGSKINAYQICLVALAVGINIAGGQIALLLKLPVYLDSIGTILTGALLGPWFGMLPNLISGIFMGMTVDIYSLYFAPVGMITGIMSGLVFRKLSVKRVKVLAAAAMITVPGTVVSSVINAVLFGGVTSSGSSILVQLLSHTPLGLTGSIFVVQFLTDYLDRCIAVFVVSVFVTMLGGEMKQRLTGSVNNRA
;
A
#
# COMPACT_ATOMS: atom_id res chain seq x y z
N MET A 1 15.82 -43.21 49.46
CA MET A 1 14.76 -43.84 48.67
C MET A 1 13.67 -42.79 48.42
N SER A 2 13.80 -42.09 47.29
CA SER A 2 12.71 -41.48 46.51
C SER A 2 13.37 -40.70 45.37
N ALA A 3 13.60 -41.43 44.28
CA ALA A 3 13.61 -40.83 42.96
C ALA A 3 12.17 -40.39 42.64
N ASN A 4 12.05 -39.43 41.71
CA ASN A 4 10.82 -38.96 41.05
C ASN A 4 10.14 -37.73 41.68
N MET A 5 10.70 -36.55 41.42
CA MET A 5 9.86 -35.35 41.34
C MET A 5 10.42 -34.26 40.40
N GLU A 6 11.08 -34.62 39.30
CA GLU A 6 11.44 -33.67 38.25
C GLU A 6 11.37 -34.37 36.89
N THR A 7 10.21 -34.34 36.24
CA THR A 7 10.05 -34.51 34.78
C THR A 7 8.56 -34.52 34.46
N ASN A 8 7.91 -33.36 34.36
CA ASN A 8 6.63 -33.22 33.63
C ASN A 8 6.18 -31.76 33.57
N ASN A 9 6.85 -30.90 32.78
CA ASN A 9 6.16 -29.78 32.12
C ASN A 9 6.93 -29.03 31.03
N VAL A 10 7.69 -29.73 30.17
CA VAL A 10 8.33 -29.11 29.00
C VAL A 10 7.68 -29.68 27.73
N ASN A 11 6.39 -29.43 27.51
CA ASN A 11 5.72 -29.85 26.25
C ASN A 11 4.41 -29.10 25.98
N ASN A 12 4.39 -27.76 26.01
CA ASN A 12 3.20 -27.04 25.51
C ASN A 12 3.44 -25.64 24.93
N THR A 13 4.43 -25.50 24.05
CA THR A 13 4.57 -24.30 23.20
C THR A 13 4.87 -24.63 21.74
N LYS A 14 4.27 -25.70 21.20
CA LYS A 14 3.99 -25.74 19.76
C LYS A 14 2.82 -24.82 19.48
N LYS A 15 3.11 -23.52 19.33
CA LYS A 15 2.20 -22.58 18.69
C LYS A 15 2.01 -23.07 17.26
N ASN A 16 0.95 -23.85 17.05
CA ASN A 16 0.51 -24.29 15.73
C ASN A 16 0.31 -23.04 14.87
N THR A 17 1.30 -22.73 14.04
CA THR A 17 1.15 -21.83 12.90
C THR A 17 0.30 -22.58 11.87
N ALA A 18 -0.98 -22.76 12.18
CA ALA A 18 -1.96 -23.16 11.20
C ALA A 18 -1.96 -22.06 10.14
N GLY A 19 -1.39 -22.34 8.96
CA GLY A 19 -1.52 -21.46 7.81
C GLY A 19 -2.99 -21.20 7.58
N SER A 20 -3.45 -19.97 7.85
CA SER A 20 -4.83 -19.59 7.60
C SER A 20 -5.09 -19.81 6.11
N LYS A 21 -5.97 -20.75 5.76
CA LYS A 21 -6.36 -20.98 4.36
C LYS A 21 -6.90 -19.66 3.79
N ILE A 22 -6.35 -19.23 2.65
CA ILE A 22 -6.82 -18.04 1.94
C ILE A 22 -8.29 -18.25 1.57
N ASN A 23 -9.15 -17.33 1.98
CA ASN A 23 -10.59 -17.39 1.73
C ASN A 23 -10.94 -16.67 0.41
N ALA A 24 -11.97 -17.13 -0.30
CA ALA A 24 -12.53 -16.49 -1.50
C ALA A 24 -12.75 -14.98 -1.31
N TYR A 25 -13.26 -14.54 -0.15
CA TYR A 25 -13.45 -13.11 0.13
C TYR A 25 -12.15 -12.31 0.08
N GLN A 26 -11.02 -12.87 0.51
CA GLN A 26 -9.72 -12.20 0.47
C GLN A 26 -9.24 -12.05 -0.98
N ILE A 27 -9.42 -13.10 -1.80
CA ILE A 27 -9.09 -13.08 -3.22
C ILE A 27 -9.96 -12.05 -3.95
N CYS A 28 -11.27 -12.05 -3.72
CA CYS A 28 -12.19 -11.07 -4.30
C CYS A 28 -11.83 -9.64 -3.91
N LEU A 29 -11.47 -9.39 -2.65
CA LEU A 29 -11.07 -8.06 -2.19
C LEU A 29 -9.76 -7.59 -2.84
N VAL A 30 -8.78 -8.48 -3.00
CA VAL A 30 -7.54 -8.16 -3.73
C VAL A 30 -7.84 -7.87 -5.20
N ALA A 31 -8.67 -8.68 -5.87
CA ALA A 31 -9.04 -8.47 -7.26
C ALA A 31 -9.77 -7.13 -7.47
N LEU A 32 -10.69 -6.78 -6.56
CA LEU A 32 -11.37 -5.48 -6.56
C LEU A 32 -10.38 -4.33 -6.34
N ALA A 33 -9.44 -4.48 -5.41
CA ALA A 33 -8.39 -3.50 -5.17
C ALA A 33 -7.47 -3.29 -6.38
N VAL A 34 -7.13 -4.35 -7.11
CA VAL A 34 -6.41 -4.25 -8.40
C VAL A 34 -7.21 -3.42 -9.39
N GLY A 35 -8.51 -3.69 -9.54
CA GLY A 35 -9.39 -2.93 -10.43
C GLY A 35 -9.47 -1.45 -10.06
N ILE A 36 -9.55 -1.13 -8.77
CA ILE A 36 -9.52 0.26 -8.27
C ILE A 36 -8.21 0.94 -8.64
N ASN A 37 -7.08 0.27 -8.43
CA ASN A 37 -5.76 0.85 -8.74
C ASN A 37 -5.59 1.11 -10.23
N ILE A 38 -6.03 0.18 -11.10
CA ILE A 38 -6.00 0.35 -12.55
C ILE A 38 -6.87 1.54 -12.95
N ALA A 39 -8.12 1.61 -12.48
CA ALA A 39 -9.02 2.71 -12.81
C ALA A 39 -8.48 4.06 -12.31
N GLY A 40 -7.98 4.12 -11.07
CA GLY A 40 -7.37 5.31 -10.49
C GLY A 40 -6.15 5.77 -11.27
N GLY A 41 -5.23 4.86 -11.57
CA GLY A 41 -4.04 5.13 -12.38
C GLY A 41 -4.39 5.66 -13.77
N GLN A 42 -5.38 5.06 -14.44
CA GLN A 42 -5.85 5.54 -15.75
C GLN A 42 -6.44 6.95 -15.68
N ILE A 43 -7.24 7.25 -14.66
CA ILE A 43 -7.79 8.60 -14.45
C ILE A 43 -6.67 9.62 -14.22
N ALA A 44 -5.69 9.28 -13.38
CA ALA A 44 -4.54 10.13 -13.10
C ALA A 44 -3.71 10.41 -14.36
N LEU A 45 -3.44 9.38 -15.18
CA LEU A 45 -2.72 9.50 -16.44
C LEU A 45 -3.50 10.32 -17.47
N LEU A 46 -4.79 10.04 -17.64
CA LEU A 46 -5.66 10.73 -18.59
C LEU A 46 -5.74 12.23 -18.31
N LEU A 47 -5.93 12.59 -17.04
CA LEU A 47 -6.03 13.98 -16.58
C LEU A 47 -4.68 14.64 -16.31
N LYS A 48 -3.56 13.90 -16.45
CA LYS A 48 -2.20 14.33 -16.10
C LYS A 48 -2.12 14.91 -14.69
N LEU A 49 -2.73 14.24 -13.73
CA LEU A 49 -2.70 14.69 -12.33
C LEU A 49 -1.28 14.58 -11.74
N PRO A 50 -0.88 15.49 -10.84
CA PRO A 50 0.33 15.37 -10.05
C PRO A 50 0.16 14.40 -8.85
N VAL A 51 -0.62 13.34 -9.01
CA VAL A 51 -0.87 12.23 -8.07
C VAL A 51 -1.15 10.96 -8.87
N TYR A 52 -1.10 9.77 -8.25
CA TYR A 52 -1.14 8.49 -8.98
C TYR A 52 -2.47 7.74 -8.86
N LEU A 53 -3.18 7.89 -7.74
CA LEU A 53 -4.47 7.26 -7.39
C LEU A 53 -4.49 5.71 -7.44
N ASP A 54 -3.37 5.07 -7.76
CA ASP A 54 -3.14 3.63 -7.94
C ASP A 54 -2.93 2.87 -6.62
N SER A 55 -3.31 3.52 -5.53
CA SER A 55 -2.84 3.20 -4.20
C SER A 55 -3.97 3.07 -3.19
N ILE A 56 -5.17 3.43 -3.60
CA ILE A 56 -6.41 3.31 -2.82
C ILE A 56 -6.67 1.82 -2.52
N GLY A 57 -6.64 0.96 -3.54
CA GLY A 57 -6.85 -0.48 -3.38
C GLY A 57 -5.74 -1.13 -2.56
N THR A 58 -4.50 -0.72 -2.78
CA THR A 58 -3.30 -1.18 -2.03
C THR A 58 -3.41 -0.90 -0.53
N ILE A 59 -3.78 0.33 -0.17
CA ILE A 59 -3.97 0.73 1.23
C ILE A 59 -5.23 0.07 1.81
N LEU A 60 -6.27 -0.13 1.00
CA LEU A 60 -7.49 -0.84 1.43
C LEU A 60 -7.21 -2.28 1.84
N THR A 61 -6.52 -3.05 1.00
CA THR A 61 -6.17 -4.44 1.33
C THR A 61 -5.15 -4.50 2.46
N GLY A 62 -4.21 -3.57 2.53
CA GLY A 62 -3.31 -3.44 3.67
C GLY A 62 -4.07 -3.23 4.98
N ALA A 63 -5.02 -2.29 4.99
CA ALA A 63 -5.82 -1.96 6.15
C ALA A 63 -6.74 -3.10 6.63
N LEU A 64 -7.32 -3.86 5.69
CA LEU A 64 -8.28 -4.92 6.01
C LEU A 64 -7.62 -6.29 6.21
N LEU A 65 -6.69 -6.66 5.35
CA LEU A 65 -6.10 -8.01 5.28
C LEU A 65 -4.66 -8.08 5.81
N GLY A 66 -4.02 -6.93 6.06
CA GLY A 66 -2.65 -6.84 6.57
C GLY A 66 -1.58 -6.72 5.48
N PRO A 67 -0.30 -6.66 5.88
CA PRO A 67 0.80 -6.22 5.01
C PRO A 67 1.04 -7.11 3.78
N TRP A 68 0.89 -8.43 3.91
CA TRP A 68 1.14 -9.38 2.81
C TRP A 68 0.08 -9.32 1.71
N PHE A 69 -1.19 -9.10 2.06
CA PHE A 69 -2.23 -8.84 1.07
C PHE A 69 -2.22 -7.38 0.59
N GLY A 70 -1.68 -6.47 1.40
CA GLY A 70 -1.48 -5.06 1.06
C GLY A 70 -0.59 -4.86 -0.16
N MET A 71 0.48 -5.64 -0.31
CA MET A 71 1.41 -5.48 -1.43
C MET A 71 0.88 -5.97 -2.79
N LEU A 72 -0.09 -6.90 -2.78
CA LEU A 72 -0.52 -7.61 -3.99
C LEU A 72 -1.23 -6.69 -5.00
N PRO A 73 -2.14 -5.77 -4.61
CA PRO A 73 -2.87 -4.98 -5.59
C PRO A 73 -1.95 -4.14 -6.47
N ASN A 74 -0.99 -3.41 -5.89
CA ASN A 74 -0.10 -2.59 -6.69
C ASN A 74 0.89 -3.43 -7.51
N LEU A 75 1.35 -4.58 -6.99
CA LEU A 75 2.19 -5.48 -7.78
C LEU A 75 1.45 -5.97 -9.03
N ILE A 76 0.22 -6.47 -8.86
CA ILE A 76 -0.57 -7.02 -9.96
C ILE A 76 -1.01 -5.90 -10.92
N SER A 77 -1.52 -4.78 -10.40
CA SER A 77 -1.92 -3.65 -11.24
C SER A 77 -0.73 -3.02 -11.95
N GLY A 78 0.43 -2.92 -11.31
CA GLY A 78 1.67 -2.37 -11.88
C GLY A 78 2.23 -3.24 -13.00
N ILE A 79 2.22 -4.58 -12.85
CA ILE A 79 2.57 -5.50 -13.95
C ILE A 79 1.58 -5.35 -15.10
N PHE A 80 0.27 -5.38 -14.82
CA PHE A 80 -0.75 -5.27 -15.85
C PHE A 80 -0.63 -3.96 -16.62
N MET A 81 -0.56 -2.83 -15.92
CA MET A 81 -0.39 -1.50 -16.50
C MET A 81 0.94 -1.40 -17.26
N GLY A 82 2.01 -1.92 -16.69
CA GLY A 82 3.34 -2.03 -17.28
C GLY A 82 3.35 -2.69 -18.65
N MET A 83 2.55 -3.74 -18.81
CA MET A 83 2.47 -4.51 -20.06
C MET A 83 1.49 -3.93 -21.09
N THR A 84 0.53 -3.08 -20.67
CA THR A 84 -0.61 -2.71 -21.52
C THR A 84 -0.71 -1.23 -21.83
N VAL A 85 -0.44 -0.34 -20.87
CA VAL A 85 -0.71 1.10 -21.02
C VAL A 85 0.51 1.95 -20.70
N ASP A 86 1.25 1.60 -19.66
CA ASP A 86 2.33 2.44 -19.15
C ASP A 86 3.48 1.63 -18.56
N ILE A 87 4.58 1.52 -19.32
CA ILE A 87 5.79 0.76 -18.91
C ILE A 87 6.41 1.29 -17.62
N TYR A 88 6.26 2.59 -17.29
CA TYR A 88 6.80 3.14 -16.04
C TYR A 88 6.17 2.48 -14.82
N SER A 89 4.89 2.09 -14.90
CA SER A 89 4.18 1.41 -13.81
C SER A 89 4.86 0.11 -13.37
N LEU A 90 5.53 -0.60 -14.29
CA LEU A 90 6.28 -1.82 -13.96
C LEU A 90 7.47 -1.53 -13.03
N TYR A 91 8.21 -0.44 -13.31
CA TYR A 91 9.35 -0.02 -12.50
C TYR A 91 8.93 0.52 -11.13
N PHE A 92 7.72 1.10 -11.03
CA PHE A 92 7.18 1.60 -9.76
C PHE A 92 6.44 0.54 -8.93
N ALA A 93 6.22 -0.68 -9.43
CA ALA A 93 5.58 -1.75 -8.66
C ALA A 93 6.22 -2.03 -7.27
N PRO A 94 7.56 -1.98 -7.09
CA PRO A 94 8.18 -2.10 -5.76
C PRO A 94 7.75 -1.01 -4.77
N VAL A 95 7.55 0.22 -5.24
CA VAL A 95 7.07 1.35 -4.42
C VAL A 95 5.65 1.06 -3.91
N GLY A 96 4.81 0.53 -4.79
CA GLY A 96 3.48 0.06 -4.45
C GLY A 96 3.45 -1.07 -3.43
N MET A 97 4.34 -2.06 -3.59
CA MET A 97 4.48 -3.15 -2.63
C MET A 97 4.87 -2.63 -1.23
N ILE A 98 5.86 -1.73 -1.16
CA ILE A 98 6.28 -1.09 0.08
C ILE A 98 5.12 -0.35 0.73
N THR A 99 4.34 0.39 -0.06
CA THR A 99 3.14 1.08 0.44
C THR A 99 2.14 0.09 1.04
N GLY A 100 1.87 -1.01 0.34
CA GLY A 100 0.99 -2.08 0.80
C GLY A 100 1.41 -2.68 2.14
N ILE A 101 2.71 -2.97 2.30
CA ILE A 101 3.28 -3.44 3.56
C ILE A 101 3.07 -2.38 4.65
N MET A 102 3.49 -1.14 4.39
CA MET A 102 3.47 -0.06 5.38
C MET A 102 2.04 0.25 5.82
N SER A 103 1.08 0.28 4.91
CA SER A 103 -0.33 0.48 5.24
C SER A 103 -0.86 -0.62 6.16
N GLY A 104 -0.55 -1.89 5.88
CA GLY A 104 -0.94 -2.99 6.76
C GLY A 104 -0.30 -2.92 8.16
N LEU A 105 0.95 -2.47 8.26
CA LEU A 105 1.61 -2.26 9.55
C LEU A 105 1.00 -1.08 10.33
N VAL A 106 0.73 0.02 9.64
CA VAL A 106 0.18 1.25 10.23
C VAL A 106 -1.24 1.03 10.73
N PHE A 107 -2.13 0.46 9.91
CA PHE A 107 -3.52 0.21 10.29
C PHE A 107 -3.69 -0.90 11.34
N ARG A 108 -2.71 -1.79 11.51
CA ARG A 108 -2.70 -2.79 12.58
C ARG A 108 -2.32 -2.19 13.94
N LYS A 109 -1.43 -1.19 13.95
CA LYS A 109 -0.93 -0.54 15.17
C LYS A 109 -1.71 0.71 15.57
N LEU A 110 -2.22 1.45 14.59
CA LEU A 110 -2.97 2.69 14.80
C LEU A 110 -4.43 2.51 14.39
N SER A 111 -5.32 2.77 15.35
CA SER A 111 -6.71 3.04 15.03
C SER A 111 -6.79 4.41 14.34
N VAL A 112 -7.01 4.40 13.02
CA VAL A 112 -7.02 5.61 12.19
C VAL A 112 -8.32 6.38 12.45
N LYS A 113 -8.29 7.32 13.39
CA LYS A 113 -9.29 8.39 13.51
C LYS A 113 -8.99 9.48 12.48
N ARG A 114 -10.00 10.27 12.07
CA ARG A 114 -9.88 11.33 11.04
C ARG A 114 -8.67 12.26 11.24
N VAL A 115 -8.33 12.59 12.48
CA VAL A 115 -7.20 13.50 12.83
C VAL A 115 -5.83 12.84 12.63
N LYS A 116 -5.74 11.51 12.57
CA LYS A 116 -4.48 10.77 12.41
C LYS A 116 -4.16 10.37 10.96
N VAL A 117 -5.02 10.75 10.01
CA VAL A 117 -4.86 10.42 8.58
C VAL A 117 -3.56 11.00 8.01
N LEU A 118 -3.23 12.26 8.33
CA LEU A 118 -2.00 12.91 7.84
C LEU A 118 -0.72 12.23 8.37
N ALA A 119 -0.72 11.86 9.65
CA ALA A 119 0.42 11.16 10.26
C ALA A 119 0.56 9.73 9.74
N ALA A 120 -0.56 9.02 9.54
CA ALA A 120 -0.57 7.70 8.94
C ALA A 120 -0.07 7.74 7.48
N ALA A 121 -0.54 8.71 6.70
CA ALA A 121 -0.07 8.94 5.33
C ALA A 121 1.44 9.20 5.30
N ALA A 122 1.98 10.02 6.21
CA ALA A 122 3.41 10.30 6.28
C ALA A 122 4.22 9.02 6.52
N MET A 123 3.81 8.19 7.49
CA MET A 123 4.49 6.91 7.79
C MET A 123 4.45 5.94 6.60
N ILE A 124 3.36 5.93 5.83
CA ILE A 124 3.24 5.07 4.65
C ILE A 124 4.09 5.59 3.48
N THR A 125 4.17 6.91 3.33
CA THR A 125 4.82 7.58 2.20
C THR A 125 6.33 7.41 2.23
N VAL A 126 6.97 7.69 3.38
CA VAL A 126 8.43 7.89 3.46
C VAL A 126 9.26 6.77 2.81
N PRO A 127 9.04 5.47 3.12
CA PRO A 127 9.88 4.43 2.54
C PRO A 127 9.65 4.24 1.05
N GLY A 128 8.40 4.37 0.60
CA GLY A 128 8.04 4.28 -0.81
C GLY A 128 8.68 5.41 -1.62
N THR A 129 8.65 6.63 -1.07
CA THR A 129 9.16 7.82 -1.76
C THR A 129 10.67 7.80 -1.96
N VAL A 130 11.43 7.25 -1.01
CA VAL A 130 12.88 7.09 -1.21
C VAL A 130 13.15 6.23 -2.44
N VAL A 131 12.41 5.12 -2.56
CA VAL A 131 12.56 4.19 -3.69
C VAL A 131 12.06 4.82 -4.99
N SER A 132 10.90 5.48 -4.99
CA SER A 132 10.35 6.13 -6.19
C SER A 132 11.24 7.27 -6.68
N SER A 133 11.79 8.08 -5.78
CA SER A 133 12.68 9.20 -6.12
C SER A 133 13.98 8.72 -6.74
N VAL A 134 14.58 7.64 -6.20
CA VAL A 134 15.79 7.04 -6.77
C VAL A 134 15.51 6.44 -8.14
N ILE A 135 14.40 5.72 -8.30
CA ILE A 135 13.98 5.19 -9.60
C ILE A 135 13.83 6.33 -10.62
N ASN A 136 13.11 7.39 -10.26
CA ASN A 136 12.86 8.53 -11.15
C ASN A 136 14.15 9.30 -11.48
N ALA A 137 15.05 9.47 -10.52
CA ALA A 137 16.32 10.17 -10.73
C ALA A 137 17.29 9.36 -11.59
N VAL A 138 17.43 8.05 -11.35
CA VAL A 138 18.46 7.21 -11.99
C VAL A 138 18.00 6.66 -13.34
N LEU A 139 16.74 6.22 -13.44
CA LEU A 139 16.24 5.55 -14.64
C LEU A 139 15.57 6.49 -15.63
N PHE A 140 14.94 7.56 -15.15
CA PHE A 140 14.01 8.36 -15.96
C PHE A 140 14.37 9.84 -16.06
N GLY A 141 15.35 10.32 -15.29
CA GLY A 141 15.77 11.72 -15.32
C GLY A 141 14.64 12.71 -15.06
N GLY A 142 13.61 12.31 -14.30
CA GLY A 142 12.46 13.17 -13.99
C GLY A 142 11.34 13.19 -15.04
N VAL A 143 11.48 12.45 -16.15
CA VAL A 143 10.46 12.38 -17.22
C VAL A 143 9.81 11.00 -17.20
N THR A 144 8.51 10.97 -16.87
CA THR A 144 7.68 9.77 -16.81
C THR A 144 6.32 10.06 -17.47
N SER A 145 5.45 9.06 -17.52
CA SER A 145 4.03 9.20 -17.91
C SER A 145 3.21 10.05 -16.92
N SER A 146 3.71 10.27 -15.70
CA SER A 146 3.01 11.00 -14.65
C SER A 146 2.92 12.50 -14.92
N GLY A 147 1.80 13.12 -14.54
CA GLY A 147 1.65 14.58 -14.55
C GLY A 147 2.66 15.31 -13.65
N SER A 148 3.23 14.61 -12.66
CA SER A 148 4.30 15.12 -11.78
C SER A 148 5.57 15.54 -12.54
N SER A 149 5.86 14.95 -13.71
CA SER A 149 7.00 15.33 -14.52
C SER A 149 6.97 16.80 -14.95
N ILE A 150 5.77 17.39 -15.12
CA ILE A 150 5.64 18.82 -15.40
C ILE A 150 6.19 19.65 -14.23
N LEU A 151 5.86 19.26 -12.99
CA LEU A 151 6.38 19.93 -11.80
C LEU A 151 7.90 19.74 -11.68
N VAL A 152 8.43 18.55 -11.97
CA VAL A 152 9.87 18.29 -11.97
C VAL A 152 10.59 19.22 -12.94
N GLN A 153 10.08 19.36 -14.17
CA GLN A 153 10.70 20.23 -15.17
C GLN A 153 10.59 21.71 -14.82
N LEU A 154 9.49 22.14 -14.21
CA LEU A 154 9.38 23.53 -13.73
C LEU A 154 10.38 23.83 -12.61
N LEU A 155 10.55 22.92 -11.66
CA LEU A 155 11.48 23.09 -10.55
C LEU A 155 12.95 22.88 -10.96
N SER A 156 13.23 22.11 -12.02
CA SER A 156 14.61 21.82 -12.45
C SER A 156 15.37 23.06 -12.92
N HIS A 157 14.64 24.11 -13.35
CA HIS A 157 15.19 25.42 -13.70
C HIS A 157 15.51 26.33 -12.49
N THR A 158 15.24 25.87 -11.26
CA THR A 158 15.57 26.58 -10.02
C THR A 158 16.92 26.12 -9.45
N PRO A 159 17.45 26.75 -8.40
CA PRO A 159 18.70 26.33 -7.75
C PRO A 159 18.69 24.90 -7.18
N LEU A 160 17.52 24.25 -7.08
CA LEU A 160 17.38 22.84 -6.68
C LEU A 160 18.06 21.88 -7.67
N GLY A 161 18.19 22.27 -8.94
CA GLY A 161 18.65 21.41 -10.02
C GLY A 161 17.71 20.21 -10.28
N LEU A 162 18.05 19.38 -11.24
CA LEU A 162 17.19 18.27 -11.66
C LEU A 162 16.95 17.25 -10.53
N THR A 163 18.02 16.76 -9.90
CA THR A 163 17.92 15.74 -8.85
C THR A 163 17.14 16.25 -7.65
N GLY A 164 17.44 17.45 -7.14
CA GLY A 164 16.70 18.04 -6.02
C GLY A 164 15.21 18.20 -6.33
N SER A 165 14.89 18.62 -7.55
CA SER A 165 13.51 18.76 -8.03
C SER A 165 12.77 17.43 -8.06
N ILE A 166 13.41 16.34 -8.52
CA ILE A 166 12.82 15.00 -8.52
C ILE A 166 12.44 14.58 -7.11
N PHE A 167 13.35 14.69 -6.15
CA PHE A 167 13.08 14.28 -4.76
C PHE A 167 11.95 15.10 -4.12
N VAL A 168 11.96 16.43 -4.31
CA VAL A 168 10.94 17.32 -3.74
C VAL A 168 9.57 17.02 -4.34
N VAL A 169 9.48 16.93 -5.66
CA VAL A 169 8.22 16.67 -6.35
C VAL A 169 7.72 15.28 -5.99
N GLN A 170 8.57 14.26 -6.02
CA GLN A 170 8.16 12.89 -5.70
C GLN A 170 7.64 12.78 -4.26
N PHE A 171 8.30 13.45 -3.31
CA PHE A 171 7.81 13.51 -1.93
C PHE A 171 6.45 14.17 -1.83
N LEU A 172 6.27 15.31 -2.51
CA LEU A 172 5.01 16.02 -2.50
C LEU A 172 3.88 15.19 -3.14
N THR A 173 4.11 14.64 -4.33
CA THR A 173 3.09 13.91 -5.09
C THR A 173 2.74 12.58 -4.45
N ASP A 174 3.73 11.82 -3.97
CA ASP A 174 3.49 10.59 -3.23
C ASP A 174 2.74 10.89 -1.92
N TYR A 175 3.12 11.93 -1.17
CA TYR A 175 2.44 12.28 0.07
C TYR A 175 0.99 12.67 -0.14
N LEU A 176 0.71 13.49 -1.16
CA LEU A 176 -0.66 13.88 -1.54
C LEU A 176 -1.48 12.66 -1.95
N ASP A 177 -0.90 11.76 -2.76
CA ASP A 177 -1.53 10.50 -3.13
C ASP A 177 -1.88 9.65 -1.91
N ARG A 178 -0.95 9.49 -0.95
CA ARG A 178 -1.20 8.73 0.28
C ARG A 178 -2.22 9.40 1.17
N CYS A 179 -2.27 10.72 1.22
CA CYS A 179 -3.31 11.43 1.97
C CYS A 179 -4.71 11.13 1.39
N ILE A 180 -4.86 11.19 0.06
CA ILE A 180 -6.13 10.86 -0.62
C ILE A 180 -6.50 9.40 -0.34
N ALA A 181 -5.57 8.47 -0.57
CA ALA A 181 -5.83 7.05 -0.42
C ALA A 181 -6.17 6.65 1.03
N VAL A 182 -5.39 7.12 2.00
CA VAL A 182 -5.68 6.87 3.43
C VAL A 182 -7.00 7.50 3.83
N PHE A 183 -7.33 8.69 3.36
CA PHE A 183 -8.62 9.33 3.64
C PHE A 183 -9.79 8.50 3.11
N VAL A 184 -9.77 8.12 1.83
CA VAL A 184 -10.80 7.30 1.18
C VAL A 184 -10.97 5.96 1.91
N VAL A 185 -9.85 5.28 2.20
CA VAL A 185 -9.86 3.99 2.91
C VAL A 185 -10.38 4.14 4.33
N SER A 186 -10.00 5.21 5.05
CA SER A 186 -10.48 5.45 6.41
C SER A 186 -12.00 5.64 6.44
N VAL A 187 -12.55 6.42 5.52
CA VAL A 187 -14.01 6.60 5.39
C VAL A 187 -14.68 5.26 5.09
N PHE A 188 -14.17 4.52 4.09
CA PHE A 188 -14.72 3.22 3.71
C PHE A 188 -14.71 2.21 4.87
N VAL A 189 -13.60 2.11 5.60
CA VAL A 189 -13.47 1.21 6.75
C VAL A 189 -14.40 1.60 7.90
N THR A 190 -14.68 2.90 8.09
CA THR A 190 -15.67 3.34 9.10
C THR A 190 -17.12 3.07 8.69
N MET A 191 -17.40 2.96 7.39
CA MET A 191 -18.73 2.60 6.87
C MET A 191 -18.99 1.09 6.90
N LEU A 192 -17.93 0.27 6.93
CA LEU A 192 -18.05 -1.18 7.04
C LEU A 192 -18.59 -1.59 8.42
N GLY A 193 -19.73 -2.27 8.43
CA GLY A 193 -20.27 -2.90 9.64
C GLY A 193 -19.32 -3.97 10.20
N GLY A 194 -19.36 -4.19 11.52
CA GLY A 194 -18.48 -5.14 12.21
C GLY A 194 -18.55 -6.56 11.66
N GLU A 195 -19.75 -7.01 11.26
CA GLU A 195 -19.96 -8.33 10.65
C GLU A 195 -19.31 -8.46 9.27
N MET A 196 -19.44 -7.43 8.41
CA MET A 196 -18.82 -7.42 7.09
C MET A 196 -17.29 -7.46 7.19
N LYS A 197 -16.73 -6.71 8.15
CA LYS A 197 -15.30 -6.73 8.41
C LYS A 197 -14.82 -8.12 8.82
N GLN A 198 -15.53 -8.80 9.74
CA GLN A 198 -15.15 -10.16 10.16
C GLN A 198 -15.21 -11.18 9.02
N ARG A 199 -16.20 -11.08 8.13
CA ARG A 199 -16.32 -11.93 6.94
C ARG A 199 -15.15 -11.72 5.98
N LEU A 200 -14.79 -10.45 5.73
CA LEU A 200 -13.68 -10.09 4.84
C LEU A 200 -12.32 -10.54 5.39
N THR A 201 -12.10 -10.43 6.71
CA THR A 201 -10.84 -10.83 7.34
C THR A 201 -10.77 -12.32 7.66
N GLY A 202 -11.79 -13.12 7.31
CA GLY A 202 -11.84 -14.55 7.56
C GLY A 202 -11.89 -14.93 9.05
N SER A 203 -12.29 -14.01 9.92
CA SER A 203 -12.29 -14.20 11.38
C SER A 203 -13.59 -14.83 11.90
N VAL A 204 -14.46 -15.31 11.02
CA VAL A 204 -15.63 -16.11 11.39
C VAL A 204 -15.11 -17.45 11.89
N ASN A 205 -14.91 -17.52 13.20
CA ASN A 205 -14.70 -18.77 13.90
C ASN A 205 -15.92 -19.66 13.60
N ASN A 206 -15.67 -20.87 13.09
CA ASN A 206 -16.66 -21.93 13.03
C ASN A 206 -17.33 -22.07 14.41
N ARG A 207 -18.50 -21.46 14.55
CA ARG A 207 -19.49 -21.81 15.57
C ARG A 207 -20.68 -22.37 14.80
N ALA A 208 -20.48 -23.56 14.27
CA ALA A 208 -21.51 -24.49 13.86
C ALA A 208 -21.14 -25.83 14.49
#